data_AF-A0A1I4E1K8-F1
#
_entry.id   AF-A0A1I4E1K8-F1
#
_cell.length_a   1.000
_cell.length_b   1.000
_cell.length_c   1.000
_cell.angle_alpha   90.00
_cell.angle_beta   90.00
_cell.angle_gamma   90.00
#
_symmetry.space_group_name_H-M   'P 1'
#
loop_
_entity.id
_entity.type
_entity.pdbx_description
1 polymer ?
#
loop_
_entity_poly.entity_id
_entity_poly.type
_entity_poly.pdbx_seq_one_letter_code
_entity_poly.pdbx_strand_id
1 'polypeptide(L)'
;PSKGFATKTDAQAWVKSFANWYNGEHLHSAIRFVTPGARHAGHDRATLANRAMLYANARAQNPERWSGKTRNWQPAGPVWLNPETEISAPEIRDAA
;
A
#
# COMPACT_ATOMS: atom_id res chain seq x y z
N PRO A 1 -19.89 5.69 6.46
CA PRO A 1 -21.24 6.09 6.94
C PRO A 1 -21.99 4.90 7.57
N SER A 2 -22.56 5.08 8.76
CA SER A 2 -23.33 4.05 9.45
C SER A 2 -24.82 4.05 9.11
N LYS A 3 -25.30 5.06 8.37
CA LYS A 3 -26.66 5.17 7.84
C LYS A 3 -26.64 5.17 6.30
N GLY A 4 -27.77 4.82 5.68
CA GLY A 4 -27.96 4.91 4.24
C GLY A 4 -27.97 6.35 3.72
N PHE A 5 -27.84 6.51 2.40
CA PHE A 5 -27.93 7.80 1.71
C PHE A 5 -29.37 8.08 1.29
N ALA A 6 -29.79 9.34 1.36
CA ALA A 6 -31.14 9.75 0.96
C ALA A 6 -31.35 9.66 -0.55
N THR A 7 -30.31 9.96 -1.33
CA THR A 7 -30.33 9.88 -2.79
C THR A 7 -29.11 9.16 -3.35
N LYS A 8 -29.22 8.70 -4.60
CA LYS A 8 -28.08 8.18 -5.36
C LYS A 8 -26.95 9.21 -5.47
N THR A 9 -27.30 10.49 -5.67
CA THR A 9 -26.33 11.57 -5.80
C THR A 9 -25.51 11.73 -4.51
N ASP A 10 -26.15 11.66 -3.34
CA ASP A 10 -25.46 11.73 -2.05
C ASP A 10 -24.48 10.57 -1.87
N ALA A 11 -24.91 9.35 -2.26
CA ALA A 11 -24.05 8.18 -2.22
C ALA A 11 -22.82 8.35 -3.13
N GLN A 12 -23.02 8.83 -4.36
CA GLN A 12 -21.93 9.06 -5.31
C GLN A 12 -20.95 10.14 -4.84
N ALA A 13 -21.46 11.24 -4.29
CA ALA A 13 -20.63 12.31 -3.74
C ALA A 13 -19.78 11.80 -2.57
N TRP A 14 -20.38 11.02 -1.67
CA TRP A 14 -19.67 10.42 -0.56
C TRP A 14 -18.59 9.43 -1.03
N VAL A 15 -18.91 8.51 -1.94
CA VAL A 15 -17.94 7.53 -2.46
C VAL A 15 -16.79 8.23 -3.17
N LYS A 16 -17.05 9.29 -3.95
CA LYS A 16 -16.00 10.09 -4.60
C LYS A 16 -15.05 10.71 -3.57
N SER A 17 -15.60 11.33 -2.52
CA SER A 17 -14.80 11.90 -1.44
C SER A 17 -13.96 10.84 -0.73
N PHE A 18 -14.59 9.71 -0.39
CA PHE A 18 -13.91 8.57 0.23
C PHE A 18 -12.78 8.04 -0.65
N ALA A 19 -12.99 7.83 -1.95
CA ALA A 19 -11.99 7.32 -2.86
C ALA A 19 -10.79 8.27 -2.99
N ASN A 20 -11.04 9.58 -3.04
CA ASN A 20 -9.97 10.59 -3.05
C ASN A 20 -9.13 10.51 -1.78
N TRP A 21 -9.78 10.50 -0.61
CA TRP A 21 -9.09 10.39 0.67
C TRP A 21 -8.34 9.05 0.81
N TYR A 22 -8.98 7.93 0.49
CA TYR A 22 -8.42 6.59 0.61
C TYR A 22 -7.16 6.43 -0.24
N ASN A 23 -7.18 6.96 -1.47
CA ASN A 23 -6.08 6.82 -2.42
C ASN A 23 -5.00 7.90 -2.25
N GLY A 24 -5.37 9.10 -1.81
CA GLY A 24 -4.50 10.28 -1.84
C GLY A 24 -3.96 10.71 -0.48
N GLU A 25 -4.64 10.39 0.62
CA GLU A 25 -4.34 10.94 1.95
C GLU A 25 -4.14 9.86 3.01
N HIS A 26 -4.99 8.82 3.01
CA HIS A 26 -4.92 7.76 4.00
C HIS A 26 -3.66 6.91 3.84
N LEU A 27 -2.88 6.78 4.91
CA LEU A 27 -1.69 5.94 4.96
C LEU A 27 -2.05 4.52 5.39
N HIS A 28 -1.87 3.55 4.49
CA HIS A 28 -2.30 2.17 4.71
C HIS A 28 -1.17 1.34 5.30
N SER A 29 -1.43 0.68 6.43
CA SER A 29 -0.45 -0.14 7.14
C SER A 29 0.08 -1.31 6.30
N ALA A 30 -0.78 -1.94 5.49
CA ALA A 30 -0.44 -3.07 4.62
C ALA A 30 0.65 -2.72 3.58
N ILE A 31 0.72 -1.46 3.16
CA ILE A 31 1.72 -0.94 2.22
C ILE A 31 2.73 -0.03 2.91
N ARG A 32 3.00 -0.29 4.20
CA ARG A 32 4.03 0.42 4.99
C ARG A 32 3.73 1.92 5.15
N PHE A 33 2.47 2.27 5.41
CA PHE A 33 2.02 3.63 5.69
C PHE A 33 2.38 4.62 4.58
N VAL A 34 2.18 4.22 3.33
CA VAL A 34 2.11 5.13 2.17
C VAL A 34 0.68 5.16 1.65
N THR A 35 0.37 6.14 0.81
CA THR A 35 -0.94 6.18 0.14
C THR A 35 -0.95 5.23 -1.06
N PRO A 36 -2.09 4.66 -1.45
CA PRO A 36 -2.19 3.83 -2.64
C PRO A 36 -1.75 4.58 -3.89
N GLY A 37 -2.09 5.88 -4.00
CA GLY A 37 -1.64 6.75 -5.09
C GLY A 37 -0.12 6.92 -5.14
N ALA A 38 0.54 7.12 -4.00
CA ALA A 38 2.00 7.23 -3.93
C ALA A 38 2.68 5.92 -4.36
N ARG A 39 2.15 4.77 -3.94
CA ARG A 39 2.64 3.46 -4.37
C ARG A 39 2.42 3.25 -5.87
N HIS A 40 1.24 3.59 -6.38
CA HIS A 40 0.92 3.49 -7.80
C HIS A 40 1.86 4.32 -8.67
N ALA A 41 2.21 5.53 -8.21
CA ALA A 41 3.20 6.39 -8.88
C ALA A 41 4.67 5.98 -8.64
N GLY A 42 4.94 4.96 -7.80
CA GLY A 42 6.29 4.52 -7.46
C GLY A 42 7.06 5.43 -6.49
N HIS A 43 6.39 6.42 -5.89
CA HIS A 43 6.98 7.36 -4.92
C HIS A 43 7.18 6.76 -3.52
N ASP A 44 6.61 5.57 -3.27
CA ASP A 44 6.73 4.85 -2.01
C ASP A 44 8.18 4.51 -1.68
N ARG A 45 8.98 4.09 -2.67
CA ARG A 45 10.39 3.69 -2.50
C ARG A 45 11.22 4.77 -1.81
N ALA A 46 11.19 5.99 -2.34
CA ALA A 46 11.96 7.11 -1.79
C ALA A 46 11.49 7.49 -0.38
N THR A 47 10.16 7.55 -0.19
CA THR A 47 9.55 7.86 1.11
C THR A 47 9.96 6.84 2.18
N LEU A 48 9.93 5.56 1.82
CA LEU A 48 10.25 4.45 2.71
C LEU A 48 11.75 4.37 3.04
N ALA A 49 12.62 4.65 2.07
CA ALA A 49 14.06 4.78 2.30
C ALA A 49 14.39 5.89 3.32
N ASN A 50 13.76 7.06 3.16
CA ASN A 50 13.93 8.19 4.09
C ASN A 50 13.46 7.82 5.51
N ARG A 51 12.33 7.11 5.64
CA ARG A 51 11.85 6.63 6.95
C ARG A 51 12.79 5.60 7.57
N ALA A 52 13.38 4.70 6.78
CA ALA A 52 14.37 3.74 7.26
C ALA A 52 15.58 4.46 7.88
N MET A 53 16.13 5.46 7.19
CA MET A 53 17.25 6.25 7.70
C MET A 53 16.88 7.02 8.97
N LEU A 54 15.73 7.69 8.98
CA LEU A 54 15.26 8.45 10.14
C LEU A 54 15.13 7.55 11.39
N TYR A 55 14.52 6.37 11.22
CA TYR A 55 14.34 5.42 12.32
C TYR A 55 15.68 4.83 12.80
N ALA A 56 16.61 4.54 11.88
CA ALA A 56 17.95 4.08 12.24
C ALA A 56 18.70 5.12 13.07
N ASN A 57 18.68 6.39 12.65
CA ASN A 57 19.31 7.49 13.37
C ASN A 57 18.67 7.71 14.74
N ALA A 58 17.34 7.74 14.81
CA ALA A 58 16.62 7.91 16.08
C ALA A 58 16.90 6.77 17.07
N ARG A 59 17.08 5.54 16.57
CA ARG A 59 17.47 4.39 17.40
C ARG A 59 18.92 4.46 17.86
N ALA A 60 19.83 4.91 17.00
CA ALA A 60 21.23 5.09 17.37
C ALA A 60 21.41 6.16 18.47
N GLN A 61 20.60 7.22 18.44
CA GLN A 61 20.67 8.31 19.42
C GLN A 61 20.13 7.92 20.81
N ASN A 62 19.08 7.10 20.88
CA ASN A 62 18.39 6.76 22.13
C ASN A 62 18.01 5.27 22.13
N PRO A 63 18.98 4.35 22.21
CA PRO A 63 18.74 2.91 22.05
C PRO A 63 17.81 2.33 23.14
N GLU A 64 17.84 2.88 24.36
CA GLU A 64 17.01 2.46 25.50
C GLU A 64 15.51 2.65 25.28
N ARG A 65 15.11 3.54 24.37
CA ARG A 65 13.71 3.71 23.98
C ARG A 65 13.17 2.60 23.08
N TRP A 66 14.03 1.69 22.62
CA TRP A 66 13.67 0.65 21.66
C TRP A 66 13.82 -0.74 22.28
N SER A 67 12.70 -1.43 22.45
CA SER A 67 12.68 -2.83 22.90
C SER A 67 13.20 -3.83 21.85
N GLY A 68 13.37 -3.41 20.60
CA GLY A 68 13.78 -4.31 19.51
C GLY A 68 14.18 -3.60 18.22
N LYS A 69 13.95 -4.29 17.09
CA LYS A 69 14.23 -3.75 15.75
C LYS A 69 13.29 -2.59 15.41
N THR A 70 13.77 -1.69 14.56
CA THR A 70 12.92 -0.63 13.99
C THR A 70 11.83 -1.23 13.12
N ARG A 71 10.75 -0.48 12.88
CA ARG A 71 9.69 -0.86 11.96
C ARG A 71 10.26 -1.21 10.58
N ASN A 72 9.69 -2.23 9.93
CA ASN A 72 10.04 -2.59 8.56
C ASN A 72 9.55 -1.52 7.58
N TRP A 73 10.51 -0.82 6.97
CA TRP A 73 10.28 0.18 5.94
C TRP A 73 10.74 -0.28 4.55
N GLN A 74 10.88 -1.59 4.32
CA GLN A 74 11.12 -2.11 2.96
C GLN A 74 9.84 -1.97 2.12
N PRO A 75 9.94 -1.58 0.82
CA PRO A 75 8.79 -1.50 -0.08
C PRO A 75 7.96 -2.79 -0.07
N ALA A 76 6.64 -2.64 -0.08
CA ALA A 76 5.75 -3.78 -0.20
C ALA A 76 5.91 -4.41 -1.60
N GLY A 77 6.18 -5.72 -1.64
CA GLY A 77 6.30 -6.48 -2.88
C GLY A 77 4.98 -6.61 -3.65
N PRO A 78 5.03 -7.12 -4.89
CA PRO A 78 3.83 -7.41 -5.66
C PRO A 78 2.94 -8.43 -4.93
N VAL A 79 1.63 -8.33 -5.16
CA VAL A 79 0.62 -9.27 -4.65
C VAL A 79 -0.30 -9.61 -5.82
N TRP A 80 -0.64 -10.88 -5.95
CA TRP A 80 -1.50 -11.40 -7.01
C TRP A 80 -2.89 -11.70 -6.45
N LEU A 81 -3.95 -11.25 -7.14
CA LEU A 81 -5.34 -11.50 -6.74
C LEU A 81 -5.75 -12.96 -6.97
N ASN A 82 -5.22 -13.55 -8.04
CA ASN A 82 -5.30 -14.98 -8.33
C ASN A 82 -3.85 -15.44 -8.52
N PRO A 83 -3.21 -16.07 -7.51
CA PRO A 83 -1.87 -16.60 -7.68
C PRO A 83 -1.92 -17.68 -8.77
N GLU A 84 -1.00 -17.61 -9.74
CA GLU A 84 -0.80 -18.70 -10.68
C GLU A 84 -0.36 -19.92 -9.86
N THR A 85 -1.20 -20.96 -9.81
CA THR A 85 -0.75 -22.28 -9.39
C THR A 85 0.23 -22.78 -10.43
N GLU A 86 1.45 -23.11 -9.99
CA GLU A 86 2.56 -23.41 -10.88
C GLU A 86 2.24 -24.43 -12.00
N ILE A 87 2.47 -23.97 -13.24
CA ILE A 87 2.98 -24.69 -14.42
C ILE A 87 2.08 -25.79 -15.03
N SER A 88 1.32 -25.43 -16.07
CA SER A 88 1.24 -26.28 -17.27
C SER A 88 1.92 -25.54 -18.43
N ALA A 89 2.89 -26.18 -19.07
CA ALA A 89 3.64 -25.66 -20.21
C ALA A 89 2.70 -25.08 -21.30
N PRO A 90 3.16 -24.10 -22.11
CA PRO A 90 2.37 -23.63 -23.22
C PRO A 90 2.28 -24.74 -24.27
N GLU A 91 1.11 -25.39 -24.39
CA GLU A 91 0.77 -26.10 -25.62
C GLU A 91 0.57 -25.04 -26.71
N ILE A 92 1.61 -24.83 -27.52
CA ILE A 92 1.43 -24.21 -28.82
C ILE A 92 0.59 -25.20 -29.64
N ARG A 93 -0.70 -24.88 -29.82
CA ARG A 93 -1.54 -25.56 -30.79
C ARG A 93 -1.26 -24.91 -32.14
N ASP A 94 -0.56 -25.63 -33.01
CA ASP A 94 -0.44 -25.27 -34.42
C ASP A 94 -1.84 -25.17 -35.03
N ALA A 95 -2.13 -24.03 -35.64
CA ALA A 95 -3.34 -23.82 -36.41
C ALA A 95 -3.21 -24.52 -37.77
N ALA A 96 -4.10 -25.49 -38.02
CA ALA A 96 -4.42 -25.98 -39.36
C ALA A 96 -5.56 -25.14 -39.95
#